data_AF-A0AAV9BSE5-F1
#
_entry.id   AF-A0AAV9BSE5-F1
#
_cell.length_a   1.000
_cell.length_b   1.000
_cell.length_c   1.000
_cell.angle_alpha   90.00
_cell.angle_beta   90.00
_cell.angle_gamma   90.00
#
_symmetry.space_group_name_H-M   'P 1'
#
loop_
_entity.id
_entity.type
_entity.pdbx_description
1 polymer ?
#
loop_
_entity_poly.entity_id
_entity_poly.type
_entity_poly.pdbx_seq_one_letter_code
_entity_poly.pdbx_strand_id
1 'polypeptide(L)'
;MSMIACHRLIPAVGFPLRSSFLWTNPPCTSRFVQGLVRSLSSGRISMSLRAGIVGLPNVGKSTLFNSVVENGKAQAANFPFCTIEPNVGIVAVPDPRLNVLAELSKSQQERVHDVVLMALDISAYGAFQLLYSNGIGAELFELTAASYVPFPNGLGNKFLSHIREVDSILQVVRCFEDNDIVHVNGKVDPRSDIDVINLELVFSDLEQIEKRLEKLKKSKAKDSQSKLKEEAERSALESILKNLMDGRPARSVSLTDFEKESIRHLCLLTMKPIIYVANVAESDLAEPGSNPHVREITDLASELNSGLVTISAQIINENQVEAELTELPIEERIEYLKSLGVSESGLGNLIRETYTLLGLRTYFTSGEKETKAWTIHAGMTAPQAAGVIHSDFEKGFIRAETVAYDDFVAAGSLAAAREKGLLRSEGKEYMVQEGDIMLFRFNV
;
A
#
# COMPACT_ATOMS: atom_id res chain seq x y z
N MET A 1 -53.15 -31.07 -43.08
CA MET A 1 -54.47 -30.93 -43.73
C MET A 1 -55.55 -30.98 -42.65
N SER A 2 -56.58 -30.12 -42.73
CA SER A 2 -57.73 -29.94 -41.79
C SER A 2 -57.41 -29.23 -40.47
N MET A 3 -58.19 -28.31 -39.89
CA MET A 3 -59.53 -27.72 -40.12
C MET A 3 -59.58 -26.43 -39.24
N ILE A 4 -59.72 -25.18 -39.72
CA ILE A 4 -60.93 -24.32 -39.86
C ILE A 4 -62.12 -24.72 -38.94
N ALA A 5 -62.87 -23.88 -38.22
CA ALA A 5 -62.86 -22.50 -37.73
C ALA A 5 -64.16 -22.28 -36.90
N CYS A 6 -64.18 -21.28 -35.98
CA CYS A 6 -65.35 -20.48 -35.51
C CYS A 6 -66.58 -21.21 -34.88
N HIS A 7 -67.33 -20.74 -33.88
CA HIS A 7 -67.57 -19.42 -33.29
C HIS A 7 -68.50 -19.55 -32.03
N ARG A 8 -68.50 -18.52 -31.16
CA ARG A 8 -69.52 -18.06 -30.15
C ARG A 8 -69.40 -18.65 -28.72
N LEU A 9 -68.98 -17.89 -27.68
CA LEU A 9 -69.49 -16.67 -26.98
C LEU A 9 -70.58 -16.93 -25.90
N ILE A 10 -70.13 -16.97 -24.62
CA ILE A 10 -70.55 -16.21 -23.39
C ILE A 10 -72.05 -16.26 -22.95
N PRO A 11 -72.46 -16.24 -21.63
CA PRO A 11 -71.78 -15.73 -20.43
C PRO A 11 -71.77 -16.58 -19.14
N ALA A 12 -71.04 -16.04 -18.15
CA ALA A 12 -70.86 -16.42 -16.76
C ALA A 12 -72.14 -16.56 -15.90
N VAL A 13 -72.09 -17.41 -14.85
CA VAL A 13 -72.03 -17.07 -13.40
C VAL A 13 -72.00 -18.36 -12.58
N GLY A 14 -71.09 -18.48 -11.61
CA GLY A 14 -71.35 -19.16 -10.31
C GLY A 14 -70.84 -20.59 -10.08
N PHE A 15 -69.75 -20.69 -9.30
CA PHE A 15 -69.22 -21.75 -8.39
C PHE A 15 -70.17 -22.88 -7.88
N PRO A 16 -69.69 -23.98 -7.22
CA PRO A 16 -68.30 -24.36 -6.84
C PRO A 16 -67.92 -25.86 -7.09
N LEU A 17 -66.64 -26.21 -6.86
CA LEU A 17 -66.10 -27.43 -6.18
C LEU A 17 -64.89 -28.09 -6.87
N ARG A 18 -63.72 -27.84 -6.23
CA ARG A 18 -62.53 -28.68 -5.97
C ARG A 18 -61.85 -29.54 -7.07
N SER A 19 -60.52 -29.49 -6.97
CA SER A 19 -59.44 -30.19 -7.72
C SER A 19 -59.18 -29.56 -9.09
N SER A 20 -57.97 -29.17 -9.50
CA SER A 20 -56.64 -29.73 -9.22
C SER A 20 -55.56 -28.67 -9.56
N PHE A 21 -54.49 -28.64 -8.76
CA PHE A 21 -53.11 -28.26 -9.11
C PHE A 21 -52.86 -27.05 -10.03
N LEU A 22 -52.46 -25.92 -9.43
CA LEU A 22 -51.40 -25.02 -9.91
C LEU A 22 -50.85 -24.25 -8.68
N TRP A 23 -49.55 -24.34 -8.44
CA TRP A 23 -48.84 -23.72 -7.33
C TRP A 23 -48.30 -22.35 -7.74
N THR A 24 -48.58 -21.32 -6.95
CA THR A 24 -47.79 -20.07 -6.84
C THR A 24 -47.62 -19.71 -5.37
N ASN A 25 -46.39 -19.92 -4.85
CA ASN A 25 -45.67 -19.36 -3.67
C ASN A 25 -46.35 -19.24 -2.28
N PRO A 26 -45.61 -19.12 -1.15
CA PRO A 26 -44.22 -19.48 -0.77
C PRO A 26 -44.25 -20.38 0.51
N PRO A 27 -43.28 -20.44 1.46
CA PRO A 27 -41.83 -20.23 1.47
C PRO A 27 -41.05 -21.53 1.80
N CYS A 28 -39.83 -21.76 1.31
CA CYS A 28 -39.02 -22.85 1.88
C CYS A 28 -37.51 -22.67 1.69
N THR A 29 -36.86 -22.53 2.85
CA THR A 29 -35.51 -23.00 3.21
C THR A 29 -34.31 -22.49 2.42
N SER A 30 -33.80 -21.35 2.89
CA SER A 30 -32.38 -21.01 2.80
C SER A 30 -31.53 -22.03 3.57
N ARG A 31 -31.00 -23.04 2.89
CA ARG A 31 -29.97 -23.92 3.47
C ARG A 31 -28.79 -24.24 2.53
N PHE A 32 -28.67 -23.52 1.42
CA PHE A 32 -27.62 -23.77 0.42
C PHE A 32 -26.73 -22.57 0.08
N VAL A 33 -26.86 -21.44 0.79
CA VAL A 33 -26.03 -20.22 0.58
C VAL A 33 -24.98 -20.02 1.68
N GLN A 34 -24.94 -20.87 2.72
CA GLN A 34 -23.98 -20.73 3.83
C GLN A 34 -22.58 -21.32 3.56
N GLY A 35 -22.27 -21.72 2.32
CA GLY A 35 -21.03 -22.42 1.98
C GLY A 35 -19.89 -21.58 1.37
N LEU A 36 -20.12 -20.32 0.96
CA LEU A 36 -19.20 -19.64 0.04
C LEU A 36 -18.82 -18.19 0.38
N VAL A 37 -18.93 -17.78 1.65
CA VAL A 37 -18.48 -16.45 2.13
C VAL A 37 -17.27 -16.53 3.10
N ARG A 38 -16.71 -17.72 3.31
CA ARG A 38 -15.48 -17.91 4.10
C ARG A 38 -14.25 -17.92 3.20
N SER A 39 -13.73 -16.74 2.87
CA SER A 39 -12.29 -16.50 2.66
C SER A 39 -12.08 -15.07 2.15
N LEU A 40 -12.50 -14.08 2.94
CA LEU A 40 -11.93 -12.74 2.84
C LEU A 40 -10.80 -12.63 3.86
N SER A 41 -9.68 -12.11 3.38
CA SER A 41 -8.55 -11.58 4.14
C SER A 41 -7.89 -12.51 5.17
N SER A 42 -7.03 -13.42 4.70
CA SER A 42 -5.84 -13.81 5.45
C SER A 42 -4.60 -13.47 4.64
N GLY A 43 -4.42 -12.18 4.34
CA GLY A 43 -3.07 -11.68 4.25
C GLY A 43 -2.50 -11.78 5.65
N ARG A 44 -1.61 -12.74 5.90
CA ARG A 44 -0.76 -12.64 7.09
C ARG A 44 -0.05 -11.31 6.98
N ILE A 45 -0.41 -10.37 7.85
CA ILE A 45 0.40 -9.19 8.12
C ILE A 45 1.74 -9.77 8.60
N SER A 46 2.77 -9.72 7.76
CA SER A 46 4.13 -9.69 8.28
C SER A 46 4.17 -8.48 9.20
N MET A 47 4.47 -8.67 10.48
CA MET A 47 4.33 -7.65 11.53
C MET A 47 5.13 -6.35 11.31
N SER A 48 5.90 -6.26 10.24
CA SER A 48 6.51 -5.02 9.76
C SER A 48 6.11 -4.76 8.31
N LEU A 49 5.45 -3.62 8.11
CA LEU A 49 5.25 -3.04 6.78
C LEU A 49 6.63 -2.73 6.18
N ARG A 50 6.85 -3.11 4.92
CA ARG A 50 8.10 -2.81 4.20
C ARG A 50 7.84 -1.80 3.08
N ALA A 51 8.54 -0.68 3.09
CA ALA A 51 8.48 0.30 2.01
C ALA A 51 9.87 0.45 1.36
N GLY A 52 9.91 0.36 0.03
CA GLY A 52 11.13 0.45 -0.77
C GLY A 52 11.32 1.85 -1.33
N ILE A 53 12.35 2.58 -0.90
CA ILE A 53 12.69 3.89 -1.48
C ILE A 53 13.48 3.66 -2.76
N VAL A 54 12.97 4.15 -3.90
CA VAL A 54 13.57 4.00 -5.22
C VAL A 54 13.67 5.34 -5.93
N GLY A 55 14.50 5.45 -6.96
CA GLY A 55 14.67 6.70 -7.73
C GLY A 55 16.06 6.75 -8.39
N LEU A 56 16.24 7.66 -9.34
CA LEU A 56 17.50 7.80 -10.06
C LEU A 56 18.66 8.26 -9.14
N PRO A 57 19.92 8.20 -9.58
CA PRO A 57 21.04 8.84 -8.89
C PRO A 57 20.80 10.34 -8.64
N ASN A 58 21.33 10.86 -7.52
CA ASN A 58 21.32 12.29 -7.17
C ASN A 58 19.94 12.95 -6.98
N VAL A 59 18.87 12.17 -6.80
CA VAL A 59 17.52 12.72 -6.52
C VAL A 59 17.22 12.95 -5.03
N GLY A 60 18.16 12.64 -4.12
CA GLY A 60 17.99 12.84 -2.67
C GLY A 60 17.53 11.61 -1.85
N LYS A 61 17.69 10.39 -2.38
CA LYS A 61 17.23 9.14 -1.72
C LYS A 61 17.95 8.84 -0.41
N SER A 62 19.28 8.91 -0.41
CA SER A 62 20.10 8.62 0.77
C SER A 62 19.86 9.65 1.87
N THR A 63 19.72 10.93 1.49
CA THR A 63 19.30 12.01 2.40
C THR A 63 17.94 11.72 3.02
N LEU A 64 16.94 11.37 2.22
CA LEU A 64 15.61 10.99 2.71
C LEU A 64 15.70 9.79 3.68
N PHE A 65 16.43 8.74 3.30
CA PHE A 65 16.59 7.56 4.13
C PHE A 65 17.26 7.86 5.47
N ASN A 66 18.41 8.53 5.45
CA ASN A 66 19.18 8.84 6.66
C ASN A 66 18.35 9.65 7.64
N SER A 67 17.62 10.65 7.17
CA SER A 67 16.85 11.51 8.07
C SER A 67 15.60 10.84 8.61
N VAL A 68 15.02 9.89 7.86
CA VAL A 68 13.94 9.07 8.38
C VAL A 68 14.46 8.12 9.47
N VAL A 69 15.64 7.52 9.26
CA VAL A 69 16.31 6.63 10.22
C VAL A 69 16.77 7.37 11.49
N GLU A 70 17.39 8.54 11.35
CA GLU A 70 17.87 9.38 12.45
C GLU A 70 16.72 9.90 13.33
N ASN A 71 15.63 10.38 12.73
CA ASN A 71 14.45 10.82 13.47
C ASN A 71 13.66 9.65 14.11
N GLY A 72 13.79 8.44 13.54
CA GLY A 72 13.07 7.24 13.98
C GLY A 72 13.67 6.50 15.17
N LYS A 73 14.79 6.97 15.75
CA LYS A 73 15.61 6.21 16.73
C LYS A 73 16.00 4.82 16.21
N ALA A 74 16.21 4.70 14.89
CA ALA A 74 16.48 3.45 14.22
C ALA A 74 17.96 3.06 14.36
N GLN A 75 18.25 1.78 14.62
CA GLN A 75 19.58 1.24 14.41
C GLN A 75 19.73 0.86 12.94
N ALA A 76 20.58 1.58 12.20
CA ALA A 76 21.03 1.12 10.89
C ALA A 76 21.88 -0.14 11.10
N ALA A 77 21.35 -1.30 10.73
CA ALA A 77 22.09 -2.56 10.79
C ALA A 77 22.55 -2.93 9.38
N ASN A 78 23.87 -2.90 9.16
CA ASN A 78 24.49 -3.54 7.99
C ASN A 78 24.70 -5.02 8.32
N PHE A 79 24.11 -5.95 7.56
CA PHE A 79 24.41 -7.37 7.76
C PHE A 79 25.72 -7.71 7.00
N PRO A 80 26.65 -8.49 7.57
CA PRO A 80 28.04 -8.45 7.10
C PRO A 80 28.38 -9.40 5.93
N PHE A 81 27.43 -9.94 5.16
CA PHE A 81 27.74 -11.07 4.27
C PHE A 81 27.03 -11.13 2.90
N CYS A 82 26.66 -10.01 2.26
CA CYS A 82 26.33 -9.97 0.82
C CYS A 82 26.89 -8.73 0.11
N THR A 83 27.29 -8.88 -1.16
CA THR A 83 28.18 -7.93 -1.87
C THR A 83 27.51 -6.63 -2.36
N ILE A 84 26.19 -6.43 -2.21
CA ILE A 84 25.46 -5.16 -2.42
C ILE A 84 24.19 -5.25 -1.56
N GLU A 85 24.27 -4.95 -0.26
CA GLU A 85 23.10 -5.00 0.61
C GLU A 85 22.34 -3.66 0.62
N PRO A 86 21.01 -3.69 0.59
CA PRO A 86 20.18 -2.49 0.69
C PRO A 86 20.24 -1.92 2.09
N ASN A 87 20.20 -0.58 2.21
CA ASN A 87 20.15 0.06 3.51
C ASN A 87 18.78 -0.19 4.13
N VAL A 88 18.73 -0.90 5.25
CA VAL A 88 17.49 -1.18 5.98
C VAL A 88 17.46 -0.34 7.26
N GLY A 89 16.38 0.42 7.41
CA GLY A 89 16.10 1.25 8.56
C GLY A 89 14.74 0.88 9.15
N ILE A 90 14.63 0.80 10.48
CA ILE A 90 13.36 0.53 11.15
C ILE A 90 12.89 1.81 11.82
N VAL A 91 11.77 2.36 11.36
CA VAL A 91 11.30 3.67 11.83
C VAL A 91 9.95 3.54 12.51
N ALA A 92 9.93 4.06 13.73
CA ALA A 92 8.71 4.27 14.49
C ALA A 92 7.80 5.29 13.78
N VAL A 93 6.53 4.93 13.59
CA VAL A 93 5.52 5.86 13.05
C VAL A 93 5.07 6.79 14.16
N PRO A 94 5.34 8.11 14.08
CA PRO A 94 4.89 9.05 15.09
C PRO A 94 3.37 9.22 15.00
N ASP A 95 2.67 8.95 16.10
CA ASP A 95 1.24 9.19 16.22
C ASP A 95 0.96 10.04 17.48
N PRO A 96 0.66 11.35 17.34
CA PRO A 96 0.38 12.23 18.46
C PRO A 96 -0.75 11.74 19.37
N ARG A 97 -1.69 10.96 18.83
CA ARG A 97 -2.81 10.40 19.59
C ARG A 97 -2.31 9.46 20.70
N LEU A 98 -1.21 8.75 20.46
CA LEU A 98 -0.63 7.81 21.41
C LEU A 98 -0.17 8.51 22.69
N ASN A 99 0.52 9.65 22.55
CA ASN A 99 1.02 10.43 23.68
C ASN A 99 -0.14 10.89 24.58
N VAL A 100 -1.21 11.41 23.98
CA VAL A 100 -2.41 11.83 24.71
C VAL A 100 -3.05 10.65 25.46
N LEU A 101 -3.16 9.48 24.83
CA LEU A 101 -3.72 8.28 25.47
C LEU A 101 -2.84 7.77 26.61
N ALA A 102 -1.52 7.82 26.44
CA ALA A 102 -0.56 7.40 27.45
C ALA A 102 -0.60 8.30 28.68
N GLU A 103 -0.72 9.62 28.49
CA GLU A 103 -0.91 10.59 29.58
C GLU A 103 -2.22 10.36 30.33
N LEU A 104 -3.34 10.19 29.61
CA LEU A 104 -4.66 9.95 30.21
C LEU A 104 -4.70 8.64 31.02
N SER A 105 -4.12 7.58 30.46
CA SER A 105 -4.10 6.25 31.10
C SER A 105 -2.94 6.06 32.08
N LYS A 106 -2.05 7.06 32.23
CA LYS A 106 -0.83 7.01 33.04
C LYS A 106 0.01 5.76 32.72
N SER A 107 0.17 5.47 31.43
CA SER A 107 0.85 4.27 30.97
C SER A 107 2.35 4.31 31.31
N GLN A 108 2.89 3.17 31.76
CA GLN A 108 4.32 3.03 32.02
C GLN A 108 5.15 2.94 30.74
N GLN A 109 4.55 2.48 29.65
CA GLN A 109 5.20 2.30 28.35
C GLN A 109 4.30 2.74 27.21
N GLU A 110 4.92 3.37 26.22
CA GLU A 110 4.32 3.73 24.95
C GLU A 110 4.95 2.87 23.85
N ARG A 111 4.13 2.21 23.05
CA ARG A 111 4.60 1.45 21.89
C ARG A 111 3.91 1.91 20.62
N VAL A 112 4.72 2.50 19.76
CA VAL A 112 4.39 2.81 18.37
C VAL A 112 4.66 1.57 17.50
N HIS A 113 4.14 1.59 16.28
CA HIS A 113 4.54 0.59 15.29
C HIS A 113 5.83 0.96 14.62
N ASP A 114 6.57 -0.09 14.31
CA ASP A 114 7.75 -0.02 13.48
C ASP A 114 7.36 -0.29 12.02
N VAL A 115 7.70 0.64 11.15
CA VAL A 115 7.72 0.44 9.70
C VAL A 115 9.17 0.17 9.30
N VAL A 116 9.39 -0.88 8.53
CA VAL A 116 10.70 -1.19 7.97
C VAL A 116 10.83 -0.45 6.65
N LEU A 117 11.73 0.52 6.59
CA LEU A 117 12.09 1.23 5.39
C LEU A 117 13.35 0.61 4.80
N MET A 118 13.31 0.37 3.50
CA MET A 118 14.38 -0.24 2.75
C MET A 118 14.78 0.73 1.66
N ALA A 119 15.91 1.42 1.81
CA ALA A 119 16.44 2.26 0.76
C ALA A 119 17.16 1.40 -0.28
N LEU A 120 16.69 1.54 -1.51
CA LEU A 120 17.10 0.77 -2.66
C LEU A 120 17.55 1.73 -3.76
N ASP A 121 18.86 1.80 -4.00
CA ASP A 121 19.39 2.60 -5.10
C ASP A 121 19.09 1.94 -6.45
N ILE A 122 18.19 2.54 -7.23
CA ILE A 122 18.12 2.27 -8.67
C ILE A 122 19.30 2.96 -9.31
N SER A 123 20.29 2.19 -9.73
CA SER A 123 21.20 2.67 -10.76
C SER A 123 20.39 2.82 -12.06
N ALA A 124 20.16 4.07 -12.50
CA ALA A 124 19.47 4.44 -13.74
C ALA A 124 19.95 3.72 -15.01
N TYR A 125 21.09 3.03 -14.92
CA TYR A 125 21.78 2.39 -16.03
C TYR A 125 21.32 0.94 -16.34
N GLY A 126 20.34 0.40 -15.61
CA GLY A 126 19.82 -0.97 -15.82
C GLY A 126 18.87 -1.10 -17.02
N ALA A 127 18.08 -0.06 -17.31
CA ALA A 127 16.99 -0.11 -18.29
C ALA A 127 17.46 -0.27 -19.75
N PHE A 128 18.66 0.20 -20.10
CA PHE A 128 19.18 0.14 -21.47
C PHE A 128 19.66 -1.28 -21.88
N GLN A 129 19.94 -2.14 -20.90
CA GLN A 129 20.44 -3.51 -21.14
C GLN A 129 19.34 -4.44 -21.69
N LEU A 130 18.09 -4.29 -21.21
CA LEU A 130 16.96 -5.17 -21.58
C LEU A 130 16.43 -4.89 -23.00
N LEU A 131 16.48 -3.64 -23.43
CA LEU A 131 16.18 -3.24 -24.82
C LEU A 131 17.16 -3.91 -25.81
N TYR A 132 18.42 -4.03 -25.42
CA TYR A 132 19.46 -4.67 -26.22
C TYR A 132 19.33 -6.19 -26.30
N SER A 133 18.95 -6.87 -25.21
CA SER A 133 18.93 -8.34 -25.15
C SER A 133 17.69 -8.98 -25.79
N ASN A 134 16.58 -8.25 -25.88
CA ASN A 134 15.30 -8.78 -26.39
C ASN A 134 14.95 -8.34 -27.82
N GLY A 135 15.78 -7.51 -28.47
CA GLY A 135 15.56 -7.09 -29.86
C GLY A 135 14.33 -6.19 -30.08
N ILE A 136 13.73 -5.69 -29.01
CA ILE A 136 12.59 -4.78 -29.05
C ILE A 136 13.13 -3.36 -28.87
N GLY A 137 13.29 -2.62 -29.98
CA GLY A 137 13.58 -1.18 -29.92
C GLY A 137 14.75 -0.70 -30.78
N ALA A 138 14.81 -1.09 -32.06
CA ALA A 138 15.75 -0.46 -33.00
C ALA A 138 15.35 0.97 -33.39
N GLU A 139 14.08 1.36 -33.26
CA GLU A 139 13.59 2.68 -33.69
C GLU A 139 13.67 3.77 -32.59
N LEU A 140 13.78 3.41 -31.31
CA LEU A 140 14.00 4.39 -30.21
C LEU A 140 15.48 4.76 -30.02
N PHE A 141 16.38 4.24 -30.85
CA PHE A 141 17.82 4.21 -30.61
C PHE A 141 18.59 5.48 -31.03
N GLU A 142 18.07 6.30 -31.94
CA GLU A 142 18.89 7.36 -32.56
C GLU A 142 19.07 8.63 -31.73
N LEU A 143 18.27 8.88 -30.69
CA LEU A 143 18.29 10.16 -29.97
C LEU A 143 19.09 10.18 -28.65
N THR A 144 19.50 9.03 -28.12
CA THR A 144 20.10 8.91 -26.76
C THR A 144 21.46 8.20 -26.70
N ALA A 145 22.06 7.87 -27.84
CA ALA A 145 23.28 7.04 -27.91
C ALA A 145 24.61 7.81 -27.69
N ALA A 146 24.61 9.14 -27.52
CA ALA A 146 25.85 9.93 -27.53
C ALA A 146 26.58 10.04 -26.17
N SER A 147 26.06 9.49 -25.07
CA SER A 147 26.67 9.70 -23.72
C SER A 147 26.56 8.53 -22.74
N TYR A 148 26.42 7.29 -23.21
CA TYR A 148 26.10 6.16 -22.34
C TYR A 148 27.28 5.17 -22.13
N VAL A 149 27.59 4.87 -20.86
CA VAL A 149 28.62 3.90 -20.45
C VAL A 149 27.92 2.65 -19.86
N PRO A 150 28.15 1.43 -20.39
CA PRO A 150 27.49 0.22 -19.92
C PRO A 150 28.05 -0.29 -18.58
N PHE A 151 27.17 -0.69 -17.66
CA PHE A 151 27.53 -1.46 -16.45
C PHE A 151 27.54 -2.98 -16.76
N PRO A 152 28.33 -3.81 -16.05
CA PRO A 152 28.42 -5.24 -16.34
C PRO A 152 27.12 -6.00 -16.02
N ASN A 153 26.72 -6.88 -16.94
CA ASN A 153 25.57 -7.80 -16.88
C ASN A 153 25.27 -8.38 -15.49
N GLY A 154 24.05 -8.19 -14.98
CA GLY A 154 23.48 -8.98 -13.87
C GLY A 154 23.15 -8.26 -12.56
N LEU A 155 23.39 -6.94 -12.47
CA LEU A 155 23.15 -6.16 -11.24
C LEU A 155 21.69 -5.69 -11.08
N GLY A 156 21.00 -5.31 -12.17
CA GLY A 156 19.59 -4.89 -12.13
C GLY A 156 18.64 -5.97 -11.60
N ASN A 157 18.89 -7.25 -11.91
CA ASN A 157 18.06 -8.36 -11.42
C ASN A 157 18.16 -8.57 -9.89
N LYS A 158 19.29 -8.21 -9.26
CA LYS A 158 19.43 -8.26 -7.80
C LYS A 158 18.63 -7.13 -7.14
N PHE A 159 18.69 -5.94 -7.72
CA PHE A 159 17.92 -4.79 -7.27
C PHE A 159 16.39 -5.08 -7.26
N LEU A 160 15.87 -5.59 -8.38
CA LEU A 160 14.44 -5.91 -8.52
C LEU A 160 14.00 -7.01 -7.54
N SER A 161 14.89 -7.92 -7.15
CA SER A 161 14.60 -8.96 -6.16
C SER A 161 14.27 -8.37 -4.78
N HIS A 162 14.94 -7.29 -4.37
CA HIS A 162 14.66 -6.60 -3.12
C HIS A 162 13.32 -5.83 -3.16
N ILE A 163 12.98 -5.19 -4.29
CA ILE A 163 11.65 -4.56 -4.41
C ILE A 163 10.53 -5.60 -4.31
N ARG A 164 10.76 -6.84 -4.77
CA ARG A 164 9.73 -7.89 -4.64
C ARG A 164 9.37 -8.16 -3.17
N GLU A 165 10.30 -7.94 -2.24
CA GLU A 165 10.12 -8.14 -0.80
C GLU A 165 9.44 -6.97 -0.07
N VAL A 166 9.26 -5.81 -0.71
CA VAL A 166 8.57 -4.65 -0.10
C VAL A 166 7.08 -4.65 -0.41
N ASP A 167 6.26 -4.06 0.44
CA ASP A 167 4.81 -3.96 0.25
C ASP A 167 4.41 -2.75 -0.60
N SER A 168 5.22 -1.69 -0.59
CA SER A 168 5.00 -0.45 -1.35
C SER A 168 6.31 0.16 -1.86
N ILE A 169 6.21 0.97 -2.90
CA ILE A 169 7.35 1.67 -3.52
C ILE A 169 7.21 3.18 -3.26
N LEU A 170 8.25 3.78 -2.68
CA LEU A 170 8.39 5.22 -2.51
C LEU A 170 9.36 5.72 -3.59
N GLN A 171 8.84 6.25 -4.68
CA GLN A 171 9.64 6.70 -5.82
C GLN A 171 10.01 8.17 -5.67
N VAL A 172 11.27 8.44 -5.31
CA VAL A 172 11.82 9.78 -5.16
C VAL A 172 12.14 10.37 -6.53
N VAL A 173 11.60 11.56 -6.78
CA VAL A 173 11.70 12.27 -8.05
C VAL A 173 12.26 13.67 -7.80
N ARG A 174 13.30 14.04 -8.54
CA ARG A 174 13.92 15.37 -8.42
C ARG A 174 13.02 16.42 -9.07
N CYS A 175 12.61 17.41 -8.30
CA CYS A 175 11.76 18.53 -8.73
C CYS A 175 12.42 19.90 -8.48
N PHE A 176 13.74 19.93 -8.32
CA PHE A 176 14.52 21.15 -8.09
C PHE A 176 15.74 21.19 -9.02
N GLU A 177 16.09 22.40 -9.46
CA GLU A 177 17.30 22.68 -10.21
C GLU A 177 18.41 23.13 -9.26
N ASP A 178 19.61 22.61 -9.47
CA ASP A 178 20.80 22.97 -8.69
C ASP A 178 22.02 22.81 -9.61
N ASN A 179 22.82 23.86 -9.73
CA ASN A 179 24.00 23.90 -10.61
C ASN A 179 25.13 23.00 -10.12
N ASP A 180 25.16 22.69 -8.82
CA ASP A 180 26.19 21.83 -8.21
C ASP A 180 25.85 20.34 -8.31
N ILE A 181 24.61 20.00 -8.72
CA ILE A 181 24.13 18.62 -8.79
C ILE A 181 23.83 18.21 -10.24
N VAL A 182 24.72 17.39 -10.80
CA VAL A 182 24.58 16.85 -12.15
C VAL A 182 23.43 15.83 -12.23
N HIS A 183 22.52 16.08 -13.18
CA HIS A 183 21.46 15.13 -13.54
C HIS A 183 21.97 14.07 -14.53
N VAL A 184 21.49 12.83 -14.42
CA VAL A 184 21.92 11.72 -15.28
C VAL A 184 21.69 12.03 -16.77
N ASN A 185 20.56 12.66 -17.07
CA ASN A 185 20.18 13.06 -18.44
C ASN A 185 20.64 14.49 -18.79
N GLY A 186 21.46 15.13 -17.96
CA GLY A 186 21.91 16.52 -18.14
C GLY A 186 20.87 17.61 -17.88
N LYS A 187 19.57 17.25 -17.85
CA LYS A 187 18.45 18.13 -17.47
C LYS A 187 17.51 17.41 -16.52
N VAL A 188 16.96 18.14 -15.55
CA VAL A 188 15.91 17.65 -14.65
C VAL A 188 14.59 17.50 -15.44
N ASP A 189 14.10 16.27 -15.52
CA ASP A 189 12.84 15.92 -16.18
C ASP A 189 12.13 14.83 -15.36
N PRO A 190 11.29 15.24 -14.39
CA PRO A 190 10.60 14.33 -13.48
C PRO A 190 9.80 13.25 -14.20
N ARG A 191 9.19 13.60 -15.34
CA ARG A 191 8.34 12.67 -16.08
C ARG A 191 9.17 11.58 -16.74
N SER A 192 10.22 11.99 -17.44
CA SER A 192 11.17 11.05 -18.02
C SER A 192 11.79 10.14 -16.95
N ASP A 193 12.13 10.70 -15.79
CA ASP A 193 12.73 9.93 -14.69
C ASP A 193 11.78 8.88 -14.12
N ILE A 194 10.49 9.22 -14.01
CA ILE A 194 9.45 8.28 -13.59
C ILE A 194 9.28 7.16 -14.62
N ASP A 195 9.23 7.51 -15.90
CA ASP A 195 9.01 6.56 -16.98
C ASP A 195 10.19 5.56 -17.11
N VAL A 196 11.44 6.01 -16.92
CA VAL A 196 12.61 5.11 -16.90
C VAL A 196 12.46 3.98 -15.88
N ILE A 197 12.07 4.33 -14.65
CA ILE A 197 11.91 3.35 -13.57
C ILE A 197 10.69 2.46 -13.83
N ASN A 198 9.56 3.05 -14.22
CA ASN A 198 8.34 2.29 -14.49
C ASN A 198 8.56 1.26 -15.62
N LEU A 199 9.27 1.63 -16.68
CA LEU A 199 9.60 0.72 -17.77
C LEU A 199 10.45 -0.46 -17.29
N GLU A 200 11.42 -0.24 -16.40
CA GLU A 200 12.21 -1.34 -15.82
C GLU A 200 11.34 -2.32 -15.02
N LEU A 201 10.40 -1.82 -14.22
CA LEU A 201 9.45 -2.66 -13.49
C LEU A 201 8.54 -3.44 -14.46
N VAL A 202 8.05 -2.78 -15.51
CA VAL A 202 7.19 -3.37 -16.56
C VAL A 202 7.93 -4.49 -17.28
N PHE A 203 9.16 -4.28 -17.73
CA PHE A 203 9.93 -5.31 -18.44
C PHE A 203 10.19 -6.55 -17.57
N SER A 204 10.49 -6.36 -16.28
CA SER A 204 10.67 -7.48 -15.35
C SER A 204 9.40 -8.31 -15.20
N ASP A 205 8.25 -7.66 -15.07
CA ASP A 205 6.96 -8.34 -14.96
C ASP A 205 6.55 -9.00 -16.27
N LEU A 206 6.78 -8.37 -17.43
CA LEU A 206 6.52 -8.96 -18.75
C LEU A 206 7.25 -10.28 -18.92
N GLU A 207 8.57 -10.32 -18.68
CA GLU A 207 9.38 -11.54 -18.79
C GLU A 207 8.87 -12.64 -17.85
N GLN A 208 8.46 -12.28 -16.63
CA GLN A 208 7.93 -13.23 -15.66
C GLN A 208 6.55 -13.78 -16.08
N ILE A 209 5.66 -12.91 -16.55
CA ILE A 209 4.31 -13.25 -16.99
C ILE A 209 4.37 -14.17 -18.20
N GLU A 210 5.19 -13.86 -19.20
CA GLU A 210 5.37 -14.69 -20.40
C GLU A 210 5.85 -16.10 -20.04
N LYS A 211 6.92 -16.21 -19.22
CA LYS A 211 7.42 -17.50 -18.73
C LYS A 211 6.37 -18.28 -17.95
N ARG A 212 5.51 -17.58 -17.18
CA ARG A 212 4.45 -18.22 -16.41
C ARG A 212 3.32 -18.72 -17.30
N LEU A 213 2.88 -17.91 -18.26
CA LEU A 213 1.86 -18.29 -19.25
C LEU A 213 2.30 -19.50 -20.08
N GLU A 214 3.57 -19.59 -20.48
CA GLU A 214 4.11 -20.79 -21.16
C GLU A 214 4.03 -22.05 -20.29
N LYS A 215 4.34 -21.94 -19.00
CA LYS A 215 4.22 -23.07 -18.06
C LYS A 215 2.76 -23.48 -17.88
N LEU A 216 1.85 -22.52 -17.75
CA LEU A 216 0.41 -22.78 -17.65
C LEU A 216 -0.13 -23.46 -18.91
N LYS A 217 0.33 -23.08 -20.12
CA LYS A 217 -0.04 -23.75 -21.39
C LYS A 217 0.36 -25.23 -21.41
N LYS A 218 1.48 -25.59 -20.77
CA LYS A 218 1.98 -26.97 -20.67
C LYS A 218 1.39 -27.73 -19.48
N SER A 219 0.81 -27.02 -18.50
CA SER A 219 0.23 -27.63 -17.31
C SER A 219 -0.99 -28.48 -17.65
N LYS A 220 -1.16 -29.57 -16.92
CA LYS A 220 -2.33 -30.46 -16.99
C LYS A 220 -2.85 -30.67 -15.58
N ALA A 221 -3.55 -29.67 -15.06
CA ALA A 221 -4.27 -29.77 -13.80
C ALA A 221 -5.19 -31.02 -13.78
N LYS A 222 -5.07 -31.83 -12.71
CA LYS A 222 -5.71 -33.15 -12.62
C LYS A 222 -7.08 -33.10 -11.96
N ASP A 223 -7.27 -32.20 -11.00
CA ASP A 223 -8.50 -32.01 -10.23
C ASP A 223 -9.23 -30.70 -10.62
N SER A 224 -10.52 -30.61 -10.28
CA SER A 224 -11.38 -29.48 -10.67
C SER A 224 -10.92 -28.16 -10.03
N GLN A 225 -10.44 -28.20 -8.79
CA GLN A 225 -10.03 -27.01 -8.05
C GLN A 225 -8.74 -26.41 -8.62
N SER A 226 -7.73 -27.24 -8.93
CA SER A 226 -6.51 -26.75 -9.59
C SER A 226 -6.78 -26.18 -10.98
N LYS A 227 -7.70 -26.77 -11.75
CA LYS A 227 -8.10 -26.22 -13.06
C LYS A 227 -8.71 -24.82 -12.95
N LEU A 228 -9.62 -24.63 -12.00
CA LEU A 228 -10.24 -23.33 -11.76
C LEU A 228 -9.20 -22.27 -11.36
N LYS A 229 -8.24 -22.65 -10.51
CA LYS A 229 -7.15 -21.74 -10.09
C LYS A 229 -6.21 -21.39 -11.24
N GLU A 230 -5.80 -22.37 -12.04
CA GLU A 230 -4.94 -22.14 -13.22
C GLU A 230 -5.63 -21.28 -14.29
N GLU A 231 -6.94 -21.45 -14.47
CA GLU A 231 -7.71 -20.65 -15.42
C GLU A 231 -7.88 -19.21 -14.95
N ALA A 232 -8.18 -19.00 -13.67
CA ALA A 232 -8.21 -17.65 -13.09
C ALA A 232 -6.82 -16.98 -13.15
N GLU A 233 -5.76 -17.73 -12.89
CA GLU A 233 -4.39 -17.23 -13.04
C GLU A 233 -4.09 -16.83 -14.48
N ARG A 234 -4.45 -17.66 -15.47
CA ARG A 234 -4.28 -17.35 -16.89
C ARG A 234 -5.06 -16.09 -17.30
N SER A 235 -6.34 -16.02 -16.94
CA SER A 235 -7.22 -14.86 -17.21
C SER A 235 -6.59 -13.56 -16.69
N ALA A 236 -6.14 -13.58 -15.43
CA ALA A 236 -5.50 -12.43 -14.80
C ALA A 236 -4.21 -12.03 -15.53
N LEU A 237 -3.35 -13.00 -15.85
CA LEU A 237 -2.07 -12.75 -16.52
C LEU A 237 -2.23 -12.23 -17.95
N GLU A 238 -3.21 -12.72 -18.71
CA GLU A 238 -3.51 -12.23 -20.06
C GLU A 238 -4.02 -10.78 -20.03
N SER A 239 -4.88 -10.46 -19.06
CA SER A 239 -5.37 -9.09 -18.85
C SER A 239 -4.25 -8.13 -18.47
N ILE A 240 -3.37 -8.54 -17.55
CA ILE A 240 -2.20 -7.75 -17.14
C ILE A 240 -1.23 -7.57 -18.31
N LEU A 241 -0.93 -8.64 -19.05
CA LEU A 241 -0.01 -8.59 -20.20
C LEU A 241 -0.43 -7.53 -21.22
N LYS A 242 -1.72 -7.51 -21.58
CA LYS A 242 -2.26 -6.52 -22.51
C LYS A 242 -2.05 -5.09 -22.00
N ASN A 243 -2.33 -4.86 -20.72
CA ASN A 243 -2.21 -3.53 -20.12
C ASN A 243 -0.74 -3.06 -20.03
N LEU A 244 0.19 -3.98 -19.72
CA LEU A 244 1.63 -3.70 -19.72
C LEU A 244 2.14 -3.36 -21.12
N MET A 245 1.64 -4.04 -22.17
CA MET A 245 1.97 -3.73 -23.56
C MET A 245 1.46 -2.34 -24.00
N ASP A 246 0.35 -1.88 -23.42
CA ASP A 246 -0.17 -0.51 -23.61
C ASP A 246 0.57 0.54 -22.75
N GLY A 247 1.67 0.17 -22.08
CA GLY A 247 2.49 1.05 -21.24
C GLY A 247 1.88 1.37 -19.87
N ARG A 248 0.85 0.64 -19.43
CA ARG A 248 0.15 0.87 -18.16
C ARG A 248 0.49 -0.18 -17.12
N PRO A 249 0.65 0.19 -15.83
CA PRO A 249 1.07 -0.74 -14.79
C PRO A 249 -0.02 -1.76 -14.44
N ALA A 250 0.38 -2.95 -13.97
CA ALA A 250 -0.56 -4.02 -13.61
C ALA A 250 -1.61 -3.60 -12.55
N ARG A 251 -1.26 -2.69 -11.63
CA ARG A 251 -2.18 -2.16 -10.61
C ARG A 251 -3.42 -1.45 -11.16
N SER A 252 -3.38 -0.99 -12.40
CA SER A 252 -4.53 -0.33 -13.04
C SER A 252 -5.56 -1.32 -13.61
N VAL A 253 -5.26 -2.62 -13.62
CA VAL A 253 -6.17 -3.66 -14.10
C VAL A 253 -7.17 -4.03 -13.01
N SER A 254 -8.46 -4.01 -13.35
CA SER A 254 -9.52 -4.51 -12.48
C SER A 254 -9.56 -6.04 -12.53
N LEU A 255 -9.24 -6.67 -11.40
CA LEU A 255 -9.25 -8.12 -11.22
C LEU A 255 -10.21 -8.51 -10.09
N THR A 256 -10.83 -9.69 -10.22
CA THR A 256 -11.62 -10.29 -9.14
C THR A 256 -10.73 -10.73 -7.97
N ASP A 257 -11.30 -10.88 -6.77
CA ASP A 257 -10.53 -11.32 -5.59
C ASP A 257 -9.87 -12.69 -5.79
N PHE A 258 -10.55 -13.58 -6.52
CA PHE A 258 -10.01 -14.90 -6.85
C PHE A 258 -8.83 -14.84 -7.82
N GLU A 259 -8.89 -13.95 -8.82
CA GLU A 259 -7.78 -13.67 -9.74
C GLU A 259 -6.59 -13.02 -9.03
N LYS A 260 -6.84 -12.06 -8.13
CA LYS A 260 -5.78 -11.44 -7.33
C LYS A 260 -5.05 -12.47 -6.47
N GLU A 261 -5.79 -13.36 -5.81
CA GLU A 261 -5.20 -14.41 -4.99
C GLU A 261 -4.45 -15.47 -5.82
N SER A 262 -4.89 -15.75 -7.04
CA SER A 262 -4.23 -16.73 -7.92
C SER A 262 -2.84 -16.25 -8.36
N ILE A 263 -2.66 -14.96 -8.64
CA ILE A 263 -1.38 -14.38 -9.08
C ILE A 263 -0.48 -13.87 -7.94
N ARG A 264 -0.99 -13.82 -6.70
CA ARG A 264 -0.28 -13.25 -5.54
C ARG A 264 1.13 -13.78 -5.34
N HIS A 265 1.34 -15.07 -5.60
CA HIS A 265 2.61 -15.76 -5.47
C HIS A 265 3.70 -15.30 -6.46
N LEU A 266 3.33 -14.57 -7.52
CA LEU A 266 4.26 -14.03 -8.50
C LEU A 266 4.94 -12.74 -8.02
N CYS A 267 4.37 -12.07 -7.01
CA CYS A 267 4.90 -10.81 -6.46
C CYS A 267 5.26 -9.79 -7.57
N LEU A 268 4.34 -9.55 -8.50
CA LEU A 268 4.51 -8.62 -9.62
C LEU A 268 4.83 -7.22 -9.09
N LEU A 269 5.85 -6.59 -9.68
CA LEU A 269 6.38 -5.29 -9.25
C LEU A 269 5.40 -4.16 -9.54
N THR A 270 4.83 -4.13 -10.75
CA THR A 270 3.90 -3.10 -11.24
C THR A 270 2.52 -3.18 -10.62
N MET A 271 2.23 -4.23 -9.83
CA MET A 271 1.02 -4.36 -9.03
C MET A 271 1.15 -3.65 -7.67
N LYS A 272 2.38 -3.36 -7.21
CA LYS A 272 2.61 -2.71 -5.91
C LYS A 272 2.10 -1.26 -5.93
N PRO A 273 1.54 -0.75 -4.82
CA PRO A 273 1.23 0.66 -4.66
C PRO A 273 2.50 1.51 -4.76
N ILE A 274 2.42 2.64 -5.46
CA ILE A 274 3.52 3.60 -5.61
C ILE A 274 3.12 4.95 -5.01
N ILE A 275 4.05 5.55 -4.27
CA ILE A 275 3.99 6.95 -3.84
C ILE A 275 5.12 7.69 -4.52
N TYR A 276 4.78 8.72 -5.27
CA TYR A 276 5.75 9.66 -5.81
C TYR A 276 6.15 10.63 -4.70
N VAL A 277 7.45 10.67 -4.42
CA VAL A 277 8.06 11.57 -3.44
C VAL A 277 8.74 12.69 -4.22
N ALA A 278 8.02 13.78 -4.44
CA ALA A 278 8.50 14.94 -5.16
C ALA A 278 9.46 15.72 -4.26
N ASN A 279 10.75 15.62 -4.54
CA ASN A 279 11.79 16.34 -3.82
C ASN A 279 11.99 17.74 -4.43
N VAL A 280 11.57 18.78 -3.72
CA VAL A 280 11.59 20.19 -4.17
C VAL A 280 12.61 21.04 -3.39
N ALA A 281 12.87 22.24 -3.89
CA ALA A 281 13.63 23.24 -3.17
C ALA A 281 12.88 23.74 -1.93
N GLU A 282 13.59 24.29 -0.95
CA GLU A 282 13.02 24.74 0.33
C GLU A 282 11.93 25.80 0.13
N SER A 283 12.17 26.74 -0.79
CA SER A 283 11.27 27.82 -1.18
C SER A 283 9.93 27.34 -1.72
N ASP A 284 9.90 26.13 -2.29
CA ASP A 284 8.73 25.58 -2.94
C ASP A 284 7.89 24.72 -1.97
N LEU A 285 8.38 24.48 -0.74
CA LEU A 285 7.74 23.57 0.21
C LEU A 285 6.40 24.11 0.72
N ALA A 286 6.28 25.44 0.89
CA ALA A 286 5.06 26.09 1.35
C ALA A 286 3.93 26.06 0.31
N GLU A 287 4.30 26.18 -0.97
CA GLU A 287 3.36 26.15 -2.09
C GLU A 287 3.84 25.18 -3.19
N PRO A 288 3.81 23.86 -2.96
CA PRO A 288 4.31 22.87 -3.92
C PRO A 288 3.61 22.95 -5.28
N GLY A 289 2.34 23.33 -5.28
CA GLY A 289 1.54 23.51 -6.47
C GLY A 289 1.97 24.71 -7.34
N SER A 290 2.92 25.55 -6.91
CA SER A 290 3.52 26.58 -7.76
C SER A 290 4.59 26.01 -8.71
N ASN A 291 5.24 24.91 -8.31
CA ASN A 291 6.33 24.30 -9.06
C ASN A 291 5.77 23.49 -10.27
N PRO A 292 6.19 23.79 -11.51
CA PRO A 292 5.73 23.08 -12.71
C PRO A 292 5.95 21.56 -12.66
N HIS A 293 7.08 21.13 -12.08
CA HIS A 293 7.44 19.71 -11.97
C HIS A 293 6.47 18.96 -11.04
N VAL A 294 6.05 19.58 -9.94
CA VAL A 294 5.10 18.97 -9.01
C VAL A 294 3.73 18.80 -9.65
N ARG A 295 3.28 19.79 -10.44
CA ARG A 295 1.99 19.70 -11.17
C ARG A 295 1.97 18.51 -12.12
N GLU A 296 3.03 18.33 -12.90
CA GLU A 296 3.15 17.22 -13.85
C GLU A 296 3.09 15.86 -13.15
N ILE A 297 3.75 15.71 -12.00
CA ILE A 297 3.67 14.49 -11.19
C ILE A 297 2.27 14.32 -10.58
N THR A 298 1.60 15.42 -10.20
CA THR A 298 0.24 15.38 -9.63
C THR A 298 -0.77 14.83 -10.63
N ASP A 299 -0.69 15.27 -11.88
CA ASP A 299 -1.54 14.78 -12.96
C ASP A 299 -1.29 13.27 -13.19
N LEU A 300 -0.02 12.87 -13.28
CA LEU A 300 0.36 11.46 -13.44
C LEU A 300 -0.10 10.58 -12.26
N ALA A 301 0.08 11.06 -11.03
CA ALA A 301 -0.32 10.34 -9.83
C ALA A 301 -1.83 10.10 -9.81
N SER A 302 -2.60 11.10 -10.22
CA SER A 302 -4.07 11.02 -10.32
C SER A 302 -4.50 10.01 -11.38
N GLU A 303 -3.87 10.00 -12.56
CA GLU A 303 -4.16 9.04 -13.63
C GLU A 303 -3.86 7.58 -13.23
N LEU A 304 -2.79 7.36 -12.46
CA LEU A 304 -2.30 6.04 -12.08
C LEU A 304 -2.79 5.57 -10.70
N ASN A 305 -3.72 6.29 -10.06
CA ASN A 305 -4.17 6.06 -8.68
C ASN A 305 -3.00 5.84 -7.70
N SER A 306 -1.98 6.70 -7.81
CA SER A 306 -0.75 6.65 -7.02
C SER A 306 -0.72 7.82 -6.03
N GLY A 307 -0.04 7.65 -4.90
CA GLY A 307 0.11 8.73 -3.93
C GLY A 307 1.13 9.78 -4.40
N LEU A 308 1.02 11.00 -3.91
CA LEU A 308 2.02 12.06 -4.10
C LEU A 308 2.32 12.72 -2.76
N VAL A 309 3.60 12.82 -2.43
CA VAL A 309 4.10 13.54 -1.25
C VAL A 309 5.19 14.48 -1.70
N THR A 310 5.07 15.76 -1.34
CA THR A 310 6.15 16.73 -1.55
C THR A 310 7.03 16.78 -0.30
N ILE A 311 8.34 16.70 -0.51
CA ILE A 311 9.36 16.88 0.53
C ILE A 311 10.44 17.83 0.01
N SER A 312 11.23 18.40 0.91
CA SER A 312 12.50 19.03 0.52
C SER A 312 13.65 18.32 1.21
N ALA A 313 14.51 17.67 0.42
CA ALA A 313 15.73 17.05 0.92
C ALA A 313 16.77 18.07 1.41
N GLN A 314 16.69 19.33 0.96
CA GLN A 314 17.55 20.42 1.41
C GLN A 314 17.25 20.83 2.86
N ILE A 315 15.97 21.00 3.22
CA ILE A 315 15.55 21.19 4.63
C ILE A 315 15.90 19.96 5.47
N ILE A 316 15.84 18.77 4.86
CA ILE A 316 16.28 17.54 5.52
C ILE A 316 17.80 17.57 5.81
N ASN A 317 18.59 18.22 4.96
CA ASN A 317 20.01 18.54 5.13
C ASN A 317 20.29 19.79 6.00
N GLU A 318 19.30 20.53 6.50
CA GLU A 318 19.56 21.51 7.58
C GLU A 318 19.92 20.82 8.91
N ASN A 319 19.87 19.48 8.95
CA ASN A 319 20.54 18.69 9.99
C ASN A 319 21.99 18.29 9.62
N GLN A 320 22.51 18.67 8.45
CA GLN A 320 23.78 18.22 7.89
C GLN A 320 24.47 19.28 7.01
N VAL A 321 24.73 20.48 7.55
CA VAL A 321 26.05 21.07 7.28
C VAL A 321 27.07 20.20 8.02
N GLU A 322 28.06 19.72 7.27
CA GLU A 322 29.11 18.81 7.74
C GLU A 322 29.64 19.16 9.16
N ALA A 323 29.67 18.12 10.01
CA ALA A 323 30.55 17.95 11.17
C ALA A 323 30.44 18.84 12.43
N GLU A 324 29.61 19.90 12.50
CA GLU A 324 29.56 20.75 13.73
C GLU A 324 28.17 21.10 14.32
N LEU A 325 27.03 20.68 13.74
CA LEU A 325 25.70 21.20 14.14
C LEU A 325 24.67 20.13 14.56
N THR A 326 25.09 19.15 15.35
CA THR A 326 24.20 18.11 15.92
C THR A 326 23.52 18.57 17.21
N GLU A 327 22.79 19.70 17.25
CA GLU A 327 22.26 20.16 18.55
C GLU A 327 21.07 21.15 18.55
N LEU A 328 20.30 21.31 17.47
CA LEU A 328 19.08 22.15 17.57
C LEU A 328 17.95 21.39 18.31
N PRO A 329 17.41 21.94 19.41
CA PRO A 329 16.28 21.37 20.13
C PRO A 329 15.03 21.24 19.24
N ILE A 330 14.15 20.29 19.58
CA ILE A 330 12.87 20.06 18.89
C ILE A 330 12.03 21.35 18.78
N GLU A 331 12.17 22.25 19.75
CA GLU A 331 11.46 23.52 19.83
C GLU A 331 11.88 24.51 18.72
N GLU A 332 13.19 24.66 18.48
CA GLU A 332 13.71 25.54 17.43
C GLU A 332 13.35 25.03 16.03
N ARG A 333 13.31 23.70 15.86
CA ARG A 333 12.86 23.06 14.62
C ARG A 333 11.40 23.39 14.29
N ILE A 334 10.52 23.36 15.30
CA ILE A 334 9.10 23.68 15.11
C ILE A 334 8.93 25.16 14.75
N GLU A 335 9.73 26.04 15.35
CA GLU A 335 9.70 27.48 15.05
C GLU A 335 10.22 27.77 13.63
N TYR A 336 11.28 27.08 13.19
CA TYR A 336 11.79 27.18 11.83
C TYR A 336 10.78 26.70 10.78
N LEU A 337 10.17 25.52 10.97
CA LEU A 337 9.13 25.00 10.07
C LEU A 337 7.92 25.96 9.98
N LYS A 338 7.51 26.56 11.11
CA LYS A 338 6.48 27.60 11.13
C LYS A 338 6.89 28.84 10.35
N SER A 339 8.16 29.25 10.41
CA SER A 339 8.67 30.41 9.66
C SER A 339 8.61 30.18 8.14
N LEU A 340 8.77 28.93 7.70
CA LEU A 340 8.61 28.49 6.31
C LEU A 340 7.14 28.27 5.92
N GLY A 341 6.19 28.40 6.85
CA GLY A 341 4.76 28.20 6.59
C GLY A 341 4.32 26.73 6.59
N VAL A 342 5.15 25.80 7.11
CA VAL A 342 4.87 24.37 7.13
C VAL A 342 4.58 23.90 8.57
N SER A 343 3.48 23.19 8.78
CA SER A 343 3.03 22.76 10.10
C SER A 343 3.77 21.56 10.68
N GLU A 344 4.37 20.74 9.81
CA GLU A 344 5.00 19.46 10.17
C GLU A 344 6.07 19.06 9.14
N SER A 345 7.02 18.22 9.54
CA SER A 345 8.07 17.77 8.62
C SER A 345 7.47 16.95 7.47
N GLY A 346 8.03 17.07 6.26
CA GLY A 346 7.59 16.28 5.09
C GLY A 346 7.62 14.76 5.32
N LEU A 347 8.43 14.30 6.30
CA LEU A 347 8.51 12.89 6.69
C LEU A 347 7.25 12.39 7.43
N GLY A 348 6.67 13.20 8.32
CA GLY A 348 5.43 12.84 9.00
C GLY A 348 4.29 12.70 7.99
N ASN A 349 4.25 13.60 6.99
CA ASN A 349 3.30 13.51 5.90
C ASN A 349 3.51 12.26 5.03
N LEU A 350 4.76 11.95 4.67
CA LEU A 350 5.13 10.75 3.92
C LEU A 350 4.60 9.47 4.58
N ILE A 351 4.78 9.34 5.90
CA ILE A 351 4.34 8.16 6.64
C ILE A 351 2.80 8.04 6.65
N ARG A 352 2.07 9.14 6.89
CA ARG A 352 0.59 9.12 6.89
C ARG A 352 0.00 8.81 5.52
N GLU A 353 0.54 9.41 4.47
CA GLU A 353 0.13 9.12 3.09
C GLU A 353 0.44 7.67 2.72
N THR A 354 1.57 7.13 3.18
CA THR A 354 1.91 5.70 3.04
C THR A 354 0.89 4.79 3.72
N TYR A 355 0.49 5.11 4.95
CA TYR A 355 -0.56 4.38 5.66
C TYR A 355 -1.89 4.42 4.91
N THR A 356 -2.28 5.60 4.44
CA THR A 356 -3.54 5.82 3.73
C THR A 356 -3.57 5.05 2.40
N LEU A 357 -2.50 5.14 1.59
CA LEU A 357 -2.41 4.45 0.30
C LEU A 357 -2.47 2.92 0.46
N LEU A 358 -1.83 2.39 1.50
CA LEU A 358 -1.85 0.96 1.80
C LEU A 358 -3.18 0.49 2.39
N GLY A 359 -4.12 1.41 2.59
CA GLY A 359 -5.41 1.13 3.23
C GLY A 359 -5.24 0.64 4.65
N LEU A 360 -4.20 1.11 5.35
CA LEU A 360 -3.94 0.77 6.73
C LEU A 360 -4.75 1.70 7.65
N ARG A 361 -5.14 1.14 8.78
CA ARG A 361 -5.78 1.83 9.89
C ARG A 361 -5.08 1.48 11.19
N THR A 362 -5.24 2.32 12.18
CA THR A 362 -4.68 2.12 13.51
C THR A 362 -5.80 2.12 14.55
N TYR A 363 -5.82 1.10 15.40
CA TYR A 363 -6.59 1.09 16.64
C TYR A 363 -5.64 1.07 17.83
N PHE A 364 -6.12 1.42 19.02
CA PHE A 364 -5.29 1.52 20.21
C PHE A 364 -5.73 0.54 21.29
N THR A 365 -4.76 0.06 22.06
CA THR A 365 -4.99 -0.54 23.38
C THR A 365 -4.32 0.36 24.39
N SER A 366 -5.05 0.82 25.41
CA SER A 366 -4.51 1.76 26.41
C SER A 366 -4.87 1.32 27.83
N GLY A 367 -3.88 1.33 28.72
CA GLY A 367 -4.03 1.04 30.14
C GLY A 367 -2.77 1.38 30.94
N GLU A 368 -2.79 1.16 32.26
CA GLU A 368 -1.71 1.57 33.17
C GLU A 368 -0.33 0.98 32.82
N LYS A 369 -0.30 -0.24 32.27
CA LYS A 369 0.97 -0.90 31.89
C LYS A 369 1.52 -0.38 30.57
N GLU A 370 0.66 -0.27 29.56
CA GLU A 370 1.06 -0.01 28.19
C GLU A 370 -0.06 0.71 27.44
N THR A 371 0.34 1.70 26.64
CA THR A 371 -0.48 2.25 25.56
C THR A 371 0.22 1.93 24.25
N LYS A 372 -0.51 1.25 23.36
CA LYS A 372 0.04 0.70 22.12
C LYS A 372 -0.91 0.91 20.95
N ALA A 373 -0.33 1.32 19.82
CA ALA A 373 -1.00 1.32 18.52
C ALA A 373 -0.99 -0.11 17.93
N TRP A 374 -2.06 -0.48 17.22
CA TRP A 374 -2.19 -1.71 16.42
C TRP A 374 -2.64 -1.43 14.97
N THR A 375 -1.86 -1.88 13.98
CA THR A 375 -2.06 -1.60 12.56
C THR A 375 -2.83 -2.74 11.91
N ILE A 376 -3.91 -2.39 11.21
CA ILE A 376 -4.82 -3.30 10.53
C ILE A 376 -5.13 -2.78 9.13
N HIS A 377 -5.67 -3.61 8.25
CA HIS A 377 -6.26 -3.13 7.00
C HIS A 377 -7.67 -2.57 7.25
N ALA A 378 -8.03 -1.54 6.49
CA ALA A 378 -9.37 -1.00 6.44
C ALA A 378 -10.38 -2.12 6.10
N GLY A 379 -11.46 -2.21 6.89
CA GLY A 379 -12.49 -3.24 6.73
C GLY A 379 -12.24 -4.54 7.51
N MET A 380 -11.11 -4.66 8.24
CA MET A 380 -10.93 -5.80 9.15
C MET A 380 -11.98 -5.78 10.27
N THR A 381 -12.51 -6.97 10.56
CA THR A 381 -13.47 -7.18 11.65
C THR A 381 -12.79 -7.23 13.01
N ALA A 382 -13.52 -7.00 14.10
CA ALA A 382 -13.00 -7.05 15.45
C ALA A 382 -12.24 -8.35 15.80
N PRO A 383 -12.71 -9.57 15.41
CA PRO A 383 -11.95 -10.79 15.64
C PRO A 383 -10.61 -10.82 14.89
N GLN A 384 -10.59 -10.37 13.64
CA GLN A 384 -9.38 -10.32 12.82
C GLN A 384 -8.37 -9.31 13.38
N ALA A 385 -8.84 -8.14 13.82
CA ALA A 385 -8.01 -7.15 14.51
C ALA A 385 -7.44 -7.72 15.82
N ALA A 386 -8.24 -8.44 16.60
CA ALA A 386 -7.76 -9.12 17.81
C ALA A 386 -6.68 -10.18 17.50
N GLY A 387 -6.80 -10.86 16.35
CA GLY A 387 -5.81 -11.81 15.85
C GLY A 387 -4.42 -11.21 15.59
N VAL A 388 -4.34 -9.90 15.32
CA VAL A 388 -3.06 -9.17 15.16
C VAL A 388 -2.29 -9.11 16.49
N ILE A 389 -2.99 -9.09 17.63
CA ILE A 389 -2.37 -9.18 18.95
C ILE A 389 -1.83 -10.59 19.18
N HIS A 390 -2.69 -11.59 19.02
CA HIS A 390 -2.33 -13.00 19.11
C HIS A 390 -3.43 -13.88 18.50
N SER A 391 -3.07 -15.00 17.87
CA SER A 391 -4.02 -15.86 17.16
C SER A 391 -5.13 -16.46 18.06
N ASP A 392 -4.89 -16.53 19.36
CA ASP A 392 -5.87 -17.07 20.32
C ASP A 392 -7.01 -16.09 20.59
N PHE A 393 -6.77 -14.78 20.49
CA PHE A 393 -7.85 -13.79 20.62
C PHE A 393 -8.85 -13.91 19.47
N GLU A 394 -8.38 -14.21 18.26
CA GLU A 394 -9.26 -14.41 17.10
C GLU A 394 -10.09 -15.70 17.25
N LYS A 395 -9.45 -16.81 17.63
CA LYS A 395 -10.13 -18.11 17.81
C LYS A 395 -11.12 -18.07 18.99
N GLY A 396 -10.72 -17.46 20.10
CA GLY A 396 -11.48 -17.36 21.33
C GLY A 396 -12.39 -16.13 21.41
N PHE A 397 -12.51 -15.34 20.34
CA PHE A 397 -13.20 -14.04 20.37
C PHE A 397 -14.63 -14.15 20.90
N ILE A 398 -14.93 -13.37 21.95
CA ILE A 398 -16.28 -13.23 22.51
C ILE A 398 -16.87 -11.90 22.03
N ARG A 399 -16.21 -10.79 22.34
CA ARG A 399 -16.65 -9.42 22.02
C ARG A 399 -15.48 -8.44 22.14
N ALA A 400 -15.61 -7.27 21.52
CA ALA A 400 -14.71 -6.15 21.71
C ALA A 400 -15.42 -5.02 22.47
N GLU A 401 -14.84 -4.56 23.57
CA GLU A 401 -15.25 -3.32 24.22
C GLU A 401 -14.50 -2.18 23.52
N THR A 402 -15.20 -1.20 22.95
CA THR A 402 -14.59 -0.11 22.16
C THR A 402 -15.13 1.26 22.54
N VAL A 403 -14.27 2.28 22.46
CA VAL A 403 -14.60 3.70 22.57
C VAL A 403 -13.91 4.43 21.42
N ALA A 404 -14.59 5.39 20.79
CA ALA A 404 -13.95 6.24 19.79
C ALA A 404 -12.88 7.14 20.45
N TYR A 405 -11.84 7.50 19.71
CA TYR A 405 -10.73 8.32 20.22
C TYR A 405 -11.21 9.62 20.87
N ASP A 406 -12.00 10.42 20.14
CA ASP A 406 -12.45 11.73 20.61
C ASP A 406 -13.32 11.62 21.88
N ASP A 407 -14.19 10.61 21.92
CA ASP A 407 -15.05 10.31 23.08
C ASP A 407 -14.23 9.90 24.30
N PHE A 408 -13.16 9.13 24.09
CA PHE A 408 -12.27 8.72 25.17
C PHE A 408 -11.48 9.90 25.74
N VAL A 409 -10.94 10.76 24.87
CA VAL A 409 -10.22 11.98 25.28
C VAL A 409 -11.16 12.92 26.04
N ALA A 410 -12.40 13.10 25.57
CA ALA A 410 -13.42 13.91 26.26
C ALA A 410 -13.90 13.28 27.59
N ALA A 411 -13.85 11.96 27.71
CA ALA A 411 -14.18 11.25 28.95
C ALA A 411 -13.01 11.25 29.95
N GLY A 412 -11.77 11.29 29.49
CA GLY A 412 -10.54 11.29 30.28
C GLY A 412 -10.16 9.93 30.89
N SER A 413 -11.06 8.95 30.95
CA SER A 413 -10.76 7.59 31.39
C SER A 413 -11.79 6.56 30.90
N LEU A 414 -11.40 5.27 30.85
CA LEU A 414 -12.32 4.17 30.52
C LEU A 414 -13.50 4.08 31.51
N ALA A 415 -13.27 4.39 32.79
CA ALA A 415 -14.32 4.37 33.80
C ALA A 415 -15.36 5.47 33.55
N ALA A 416 -14.91 6.70 33.29
CA ALA A 416 -15.78 7.82 32.96
C ALA A 416 -16.51 7.60 31.62
N ALA A 417 -15.85 7.02 30.62
CA ALA A 417 -16.48 6.67 29.34
C ALA A 417 -17.60 5.63 29.53
N ARG A 418 -17.40 4.66 30.43
CA ARG A 418 -18.41 3.67 30.79
C ARG A 418 -19.61 4.31 31.51
N GLU A 419 -19.37 5.20 32.47
CA GLU A 419 -20.43 5.92 33.19
C GLU A 419 -21.26 6.81 32.27
N LYS A 420 -20.63 7.44 31.27
CA LYS A 420 -21.29 8.24 30.24
C LYS A 420 -21.99 7.41 29.16
N GLY A 421 -21.90 6.08 29.20
CA GLY A 421 -22.50 5.18 28.20
C GLY A 421 -21.82 5.19 26.83
N LEU A 422 -20.58 5.69 26.75
CA LEU A 422 -19.79 5.76 25.51
C LEU A 422 -19.06 4.45 25.19
N LEU A 423 -18.92 3.55 26.18
CA LEU A 423 -18.33 2.23 26.00
C LEU A 423 -19.29 1.29 25.26
N ARG A 424 -18.96 0.98 24.01
CA ARG A 424 -19.73 0.06 23.18
C ARG A 424 -19.21 -1.36 23.34
N SER A 425 -20.11 -2.34 23.27
CA SER A 425 -19.76 -3.75 23.23
C SER A 425 -20.11 -4.31 21.86
N GLU A 426 -19.07 -4.57 21.08
CA GLU A 426 -19.18 -4.90 19.66
C GLU A 426 -18.95 -6.40 19.42
N GLY A 427 -19.71 -6.94 18.45
CA GLY A 427 -19.70 -8.35 18.08
C GLY A 427 -18.69 -8.71 17.00
N LYS A 428 -18.83 -9.92 16.43
CA LYS A 428 -17.91 -10.45 15.41
C LYS A 428 -17.97 -9.72 14.07
N GLU A 429 -19.09 -9.07 13.77
CA GLU A 429 -19.33 -8.36 12.50
C GLU A 429 -18.87 -6.90 12.55
N TYR A 430 -18.43 -6.40 13.71
CA TYR A 430 -17.97 -5.03 13.85
C TYR A 430 -16.71 -4.79 13.03
N MET A 431 -16.77 -3.79 12.16
CA MET A 431 -15.61 -3.30 11.43
C MET A 431 -14.90 -2.24 12.27
N VAL A 432 -13.62 -2.48 12.53
CA VAL A 432 -12.81 -1.58 13.37
C VAL A 432 -12.61 -0.24 12.68
N GLN A 433 -12.82 0.84 13.43
CA GLN A 433 -12.65 2.20 12.94
C GLN A 433 -11.27 2.75 13.29
N GLU A 434 -10.86 3.78 12.55
CA GLU A 434 -9.63 4.49 12.79
C GLU A 434 -9.66 5.16 14.17
N GLY A 435 -8.63 4.92 14.98
CA GLY A 435 -8.50 5.46 16.32
C GLY A 435 -9.35 4.79 17.40
N ASP A 436 -10.06 3.69 17.10
CA ASP A 436 -10.82 2.95 18.11
C ASP A 436 -9.91 2.51 19.26
N ILE A 437 -10.35 2.73 20.50
CA ILE A 437 -9.65 2.25 21.70
C ILE A 437 -10.35 0.98 22.17
N MET A 438 -9.67 -0.15 22.00
CA MET A 438 -10.29 -1.47 22.08
C MET A 438 -9.74 -2.30 23.23
N LEU A 439 -10.63 -3.07 23.85
CA LEU A 439 -10.34 -4.13 24.80
C LEU A 439 -11.05 -5.42 24.35
N PHE A 440 -10.28 -6.42 23.97
CA PHE A 440 -10.82 -7.70 23.50
C PHE A 440 -11.12 -8.65 24.66
N ARG A 441 -12.32 -9.23 24.66
CA ARG A 441 -12.70 -10.34 25.54
C ARG A 441 -12.64 -11.62 24.73
N PHE A 442 -11.90 -12.59 25.24
CA PHE A 442 -11.76 -13.89 24.60
C PHE A 442 -11.85 -15.00 25.66
N ASN A 443 -12.24 -16.19 25.22
CA ASN A 443 -12.22 -17.39 26.05
C ASN A 443 -10.84 -18.04 25.96
N VAL A 444 -10.26 -18.40 27.10
CA VAL A 444 -8.97 -19.10 27.21
C VAL A 444 -9.18 -20.60 27.07
#